data_AF-A0A9R1C140-F1
#
_entry.id   AF-A0A9R1C140-F1
#
_cell.length_a   1.000
_cell.length_b   1.000
_cell.length_c   1.000
_cell.angle_alpha   90.00
_cell.angle_beta   90.00
_cell.angle_gamma   90.00
#
_symmetry.space_group_name_H-M   'P 1'
#
loop_
_entity.id
_entity.type
_entity.pdbx_description
1 polymer ?
#
loop_
_entity_poly.entity_id
_entity_poly.type
_entity_poly.pdbx_seq_one_letter_code
_entity_poly.pdbx_strand_id
1 'polypeptide(L)'
;MASSASEKWAVVQYGHHGPATKVYRFQILLPNGTSTSLKLRDPGEEMPLSDFLHCIRKELGDASAYGGQRRGIEWDGDVYLEDLLDRKIDKKVQFSDFVTKGTNILRLQDGEEFVRTYENMWDLTPPTELLQELPAEYSTESALADLVDNSLQALWSNGSKEIKLIRITVDGEKIVVFDTGRGMDGSEDNSISKWGTMGSSNHRVFRKQGIGGKAPYLLPFFGMFGYGGTIASMHLGRTAVVSSKTKESRKVFTLHLSREALLEKSSSKLSWKTAGGVRDPSEEELALSPHRSFTQQF
;
A
#
# COMPACT_ATOMS: atom_id res chain seq x y z
N MET A 1 -55.78 16.67 21.00
CA MET A 1 -55.17 17.74 20.19
C MET A 1 -53.74 17.95 20.66
N ALA A 2 -52.77 17.56 19.84
CA ALA A 2 -51.38 18.02 19.86
C ALA A 2 -50.82 17.66 18.48
N SER A 3 -50.60 18.67 17.64
CA SER A 3 -50.19 18.52 16.24
C SER A 3 -48.70 18.29 16.15
N SER A 4 -48.29 17.26 15.41
CA SER A 4 -46.92 17.09 14.95
C SER A 4 -46.63 18.11 13.84
N ALA A 5 -45.77 19.09 14.12
CA ALA A 5 -45.17 19.92 13.09
C ALA A 5 -43.83 19.29 12.69
N SER A 6 -43.79 18.79 11.45
CA SER A 6 -42.63 18.20 10.80
C SER A 6 -41.67 19.29 10.32
N GLU A 7 -40.45 19.30 10.86
CA GLU A 7 -39.35 20.11 10.32
C GLU A 7 -38.93 19.55 8.96
N LYS A 8 -39.31 20.27 7.90
CA LYS A 8 -38.81 20.04 6.54
C LYS A 8 -37.34 20.48 6.48
N TRP A 9 -36.46 19.51 6.32
CA TRP A 9 -35.06 19.76 5.97
C TRP A 9 -35.01 20.43 4.60
N ALA A 10 -34.57 21.69 4.58
CA ALA A 10 -34.33 22.44 3.35
C ALA A 10 -33.25 21.72 2.53
N VAL A 11 -33.61 21.31 1.32
CA VAL A 11 -32.67 20.85 0.30
C VAL A 11 -31.81 22.03 -0.11
N VAL A 12 -30.58 22.09 0.39
CA VAL A 12 -29.56 23.00 -0.11
C VAL A 12 -29.16 22.49 -1.50
N GLN A 13 -29.66 23.15 -2.54
CA GLN A 13 -29.16 22.99 -3.89
C GLN A 13 -27.73 23.56 -3.94
N TYR A 14 -26.74 22.67 -4.05
CA TYR A 14 -25.38 23.09 -4.36
C TYR A 14 -25.35 23.59 -5.81
N GLY A 15 -24.93 24.86 -5.95
CA GLY A 15 -24.78 25.55 -7.21
C GLY A 15 -23.79 24.85 -8.16
N HIS A 16 -23.89 25.21 -9.43
CA HIS A 16 -23.03 24.75 -10.53
C HIS A 16 -21.56 24.56 -10.12
N HIS A 17 -21.14 23.30 -10.03
CA HIS A 17 -19.73 22.96 -10.04
C HIS A 17 -19.17 23.28 -11.43
N GLY A 18 -18.25 24.25 -11.50
CA GLY A 18 -17.30 24.33 -12.62
C GLY A 18 -16.52 23.01 -12.76
N PRO A 19 -15.81 22.79 -13.90
CA PRO A 19 -15.07 21.56 -14.10
C PRO A 19 -14.14 21.32 -12.91
N ALA A 20 -14.30 20.17 -12.26
CA ALA A 20 -13.49 19.81 -11.10
C ALA A 20 -12.00 19.78 -11.52
N THR A 21 -11.18 20.57 -10.84
CA THR A 21 -9.72 20.61 -11.00
C THR A 21 -9.16 19.18 -11.01
N LYS A 22 -8.54 18.77 -12.12
CA LYS A 22 -7.89 17.47 -12.24
C LYS A 22 -6.55 17.53 -11.53
N VAL A 23 -6.39 16.70 -10.51
CA VAL A 23 -5.11 16.58 -9.78
C VAL A 23 -4.58 15.18 -9.99
N TYR A 24 -3.37 15.10 -10.53
CA TYR A 24 -2.64 13.84 -10.71
C TYR A 24 -1.54 13.74 -9.67
N ARG A 25 -1.41 12.56 -9.08
CA ARG A 25 -0.39 12.25 -8.08
C ARG A 25 0.41 11.07 -8.57
N PHE A 26 1.73 11.21 -8.52
CA PHE A 26 2.65 10.18 -8.95
C PHE A 26 3.63 9.85 -7.84
N GLN A 27 3.87 8.57 -7.61
CA GLN A 27 5.05 8.08 -6.91
C GLN A 27 6.03 7.61 -7.97
N ILE A 28 7.19 8.26 -8.05
CA ILE A 28 8.24 7.94 -9.01
C ILE A 28 9.28 7.09 -8.30
N LEU A 29 9.45 5.86 -8.77
CA LEU A 29 10.48 4.92 -8.31
C LEU A 29 11.75 5.20 -9.11
N LEU A 30 12.84 5.53 -8.41
CA LEU A 30 14.06 6.03 -9.03
C LEU A 30 15.13 4.94 -9.12
N PRO A 31 15.98 4.95 -10.18
CA PRO A 31 16.95 3.90 -10.42
C PRO A 31 18.01 3.76 -9.31
N ASN A 32 18.19 4.80 -8.49
CA ASN A 32 19.10 4.78 -7.34
C ASN A 32 18.49 4.14 -6.06
N GLY A 33 17.32 3.50 -6.16
CA GLY A 33 16.66 2.87 -5.02
C GLY A 33 15.97 3.83 -4.08
N THR A 34 15.64 5.04 -4.52
CA THR A 34 14.81 5.99 -3.77
C THR A 34 13.48 6.22 -4.49
N SER A 35 12.56 6.96 -3.87
CA SER A 35 11.34 7.37 -4.55
C SER A 35 10.96 8.80 -4.20
N THR A 36 10.27 9.47 -5.12
CA THR A 36 9.78 10.84 -4.93
C THR A 36 8.31 10.95 -5.32
N SER A 37 7.60 11.92 -4.73
CA SER A 37 6.19 12.16 -5.01
C SER A 37 6.04 13.41 -5.86
N LEU A 38 5.41 13.30 -7.01
CA LEU A 38 5.11 14.42 -7.90
C LEU A 38 3.60 14.69 -7.92
N LYS A 39 3.22 15.96 -7.75
CA LYS A 39 1.81 16.38 -7.80
C LYS A 39 1.61 17.43 -8.89
N LEU A 40 0.82 17.09 -9.90
CA LEU A 40 0.48 17.98 -11.01
C LEU A 40 -1.00 18.40 -10.93
N ARG A 41 -1.27 19.68 -11.09
CA ARG A 41 -2.63 20.24 -11.10
C ARG A 41 -2.93 20.76 -12.49
N ASP A 42 -4.01 20.26 -13.09
CA ASP A 42 -4.49 20.60 -14.44
C ASP A 42 -3.37 20.66 -15.50
N PRO A 43 -2.55 19.59 -15.66
CA PRO A 43 -1.39 19.61 -16.57
C PRO A 43 -1.76 19.60 -18.07
N GLY A 44 -3.04 19.67 -18.42
CA GLY A 44 -3.54 19.44 -19.77
C GLY A 44 -3.83 17.96 -20.05
N GLU A 45 -3.96 17.61 -21.33
CA GLU A 45 -4.20 16.23 -21.78
C GLU A 45 -2.91 15.42 -21.92
N GLU A 46 -1.82 16.06 -22.37
CA GLU A 46 -0.51 15.42 -22.55
C GLU A 46 0.66 16.36 -22.19
N MET A 47 1.80 15.76 -21.86
CA MET A 47 3.05 16.47 -21.56
C MET A 47 4.23 15.74 -22.21
N PRO A 48 5.16 16.44 -22.89
CA PRO A 48 6.42 15.84 -23.35
C PRO A 48 7.18 15.17 -22.21
N LEU A 49 7.80 14.01 -22.46
CA LEU A 49 8.54 13.29 -21.42
C LEU A 49 9.64 14.17 -20.81
N SER A 50 10.34 14.98 -21.62
CA SER A 50 11.37 15.92 -21.16
C SER A 50 10.86 16.86 -20.06
N ASP A 51 9.65 17.38 -20.23
CA ASP A 51 9.05 18.36 -19.32
C ASP A 51 8.61 17.67 -18.03
N PHE A 52 8.07 16.46 -18.16
CA PHE A 52 7.72 15.63 -17.01
C PHE A 52 8.96 15.23 -16.19
N LEU A 53 10.05 14.83 -16.86
CA LEU A 53 11.34 14.55 -16.21
C LEU A 53 11.90 15.81 -15.53
N HIS A 54 11.76 16.99 -16.14
CA HIS A 54 12.14 18.26 -15.51
C HIS A 54 11.34 18.51 -14.21
N CYS A 55 10.03 18.22 -14.19
CA CYS A 55 9.24 18.28 -12.95
C CYS A 55 9.77 17.31 -11.88
N ILE A 56 10.14 16.08 -12.25
CA ILE A 56 10.72 15.10 -11.31
C ILE A 56 12.04 15.63 -10.73
N ARG A 57 12.95 16.14 -11.59
CA ARG A 57 14.23 16.71 -11.15
C ARG A 57 14.02 17.89 -10.19
N LYS A 58 13.04 18.75 -10.48
CA LYS A 58 12.69 19.88 -9.62
C LYS A 58 12.22 19.45 -8.23
N GLU A 59 11.40 18.39 -8.15
CA GLU A 59 10.95 17.83 -6.85
C GLU A 59 12.10 17.15 -6.09
N LEU A 60 13.09 16.59 -6.79
CA LEU A 60 14.28 16.05 -6.16
C LEU A 60 15.20 17.13 -5.58
N GLY A 61 15.17 18.34 -6.16
CA GLY A 61 16.07 19.44 -5.80
C GLY A 61 17.55 19.11 -6.06
N ASP A 62 18.45 19.98 -5.60
CA ASP A 62 19.91 19.77 -5.67
C ASP A 62 20.39 18.74 -4.61
N ALA A 63 19.68 17.62 -4.46
CA ALA A 63 19.93 16.62 -3.44
C ALA A 63 21.18 15.74 -3.74
N SER A 64 22.31 16.39 -3.99
CA SER A 64 23.67 15.85 -3.78
C SER A 64 24.04 15.78 -2.28
N ALA A 65 23.09 16.03 -1.36
CA ALA A 65 23.33 16.22 0.07
C ALA A 65 22.88 15.07 0.99
N TYR A 66 22.42 13.93 0.46
CA TYR A 66 22.15 12.75 1.29
C TYR A 66 23.34 11.79 1.25
N GLY A 67 24.20 11.93 2.26
CA GLY A 67 25.41 11.13 2.45
C GLY A 67 25.13 9.62 2.42
N GLY A 68 25.66 8.96 1.40
CA GLY A 68 25.66 7.52 1.21
C GLY A 68 26.16 7.17 -0.19
N GLN A 69 26.73 5.98 -0.38
CA GLN A 69 27.17 5.40 -1.67
C GLN A 69 25.98 5.13 -2.62
N ARG A 70 25.13 6.13 -2.88
CA ARG A 70 24.02 5.99 -3.82
C ARG A 70 24.52 6.26 -5.22
N ARG A 71 24.13 5.42 -6.18
CA ARG A 71 24.46 5.67 -7.60
C ARG A 71 23.76 6.95 -8.08
N GLY A 72 24.42 7.66 -9.00
CA GLY A 72 23.80 8.75 -9.73
C GLY A 72 22.69 8.23 -10.64
N ILE A 73 21.78 9.12 -11.03
CA ILE A 73 20.79 8.82 -12.08
C ILE A 73 21.37 9.37 -13.38
N GLU A 74 21.50 8.53 -14.41
CA GLU A 74 21.95 8.96 -15.73
C GLU A 74 20.80 9.63 -16.48
N TRP A 75 20.75 10.94 -16.35
CA TRP A 75 19.65 11.79 -16.78
C TRP A 75 19.68 12.13 -18.27
N ASP A 76 20.84 11.99 -18.91
CA ASP A 76 21.07 12.38 -20.31
C ASP A 76 21.16 11.14 -21.24
N GLY A 77 20.95 9.94 -20.70
CA GLY A 77 20.87 8.68 -21.43
C GLY A 77 19.50 8.39 -22.06
N ASP A 78 19.25 7.12 -22.42
CA ASP A 78 17.93 6.63 -22.89
C ASP A 78 16.95 6.51 -21.71
N VAL A 79 16.56 7.66 -21.16
CA VAL A 79 15.69 7.74 -19.99
C VAL A 79 14.22 7.60 -20.41
N TYR A 80 13.51 6.70 -19.74
CA TYR A 80 12.09 6.51 -19.97
C TYR A 80 11.35 6.14 -18.68
N LEU A 81 10.03 6.22 -18.72
CA LEU A 81 9.16 5.78 -17.62
C LEU A 81 8.47 4.48 -17.99
N GLU A 82 8.24 3.63 -17.01
CA GLU A 82 7.40 2.44 -17.12
C GLU A 82 6.29 2.50 -16.07
N ASP A 83 5.09 2.12 -16.48
CA ASP A 83 4.01 1.89 -15.52
C ASP A 83 4.03 0.46 -14.95
N LEU A 84 3.11 0.17 -14.04
CA LEU A 84 2.97 -1.15 -13.40
C LEU A 84 2.53 -2.27 -14.36
N LEU A 85 2.14 -1.93 -15.59
CA LEU A 85 1.78 -2.88 -16.64
C LEU A 85 2.92 -3.12 -17.64
N ASP A 86 4.11 -2.60 -17.33
CA ASP A 86 5.31 -2.62 -18.17
C ASP A 86 5.14 -1.84 -19.49
N ARG A 87 4.24 -0.85 -19.52
CA ARG A 87 4.10 0.05 -20.68
C ARG A 87 5.19 1.11 -20.62
N LYS A 88 6.07 1.09 -21.63
CA LYS A 88 7.12 2.10 -21.84
C LYS A 88 6.50 3.44 -22.27
N ILE A 89 6.91 4.51 -21.59
CA ILE A 89 6.57 5.90 -21.85
C ILE A 89 7.89 6.63 -22.17
N ASP A 90 8.16 6.85 -23.45
CA ASP A 90 9.44 7.34 -23.96
C ASP A 90 9.34 8.68 -24.73
N LYS A 91 8.12 9.13 -25.04
CA LYS A 91 7.87 10.36 -25.81
C LYS A 91 7.04 11.38 -25.06
N LYS A 92 5.87 10.97 -24.58
CA LYS A 92 4.90 11.85 -23.91
C LYS A 92 4.08 11.09 -22.88
N VAL A 93 3.70 11.81 -21.83
CA VAL A 93 2.81 11.34 -20.77
C VAL A 93 1.39 11.70 -21.15
N GLN A 94 0.53 10.70 -21.36
CA GLN A 94 -0.90 10.88 -21.62
C GLN A 94 -1.67 10.86 -20.30
N PHE A 95 -2.21 12.00 -19.85
CA PHE A 95 -2.86 12.11 -18.54
C PHE A 95 -4.21 11.37 -18.46
N SER A 96 -4.82 11.06 -19.60
CA SER A 96 -6.01 10.20 -19.67
C SER A 96 -5.76 8.77 -19.16
N ASP A 97 -4.51 8.32 -19.16
CA ASP A 97 -4.13 6.94 -18.80
C ASP A 97 -3.96 6.76 -17.29
N PHE A 98 -4.09 7.84 -16.52
CA PHE A 98 -3.81 7.87 -15.08
C PHE A 98 -5.05 8.25 -14.27
N VAL A 99 -5.11 7.75 -13.04
CA VAL A 99 -6.21 8.06 -12.11
C VAL A 99 -5.96 9.38 -11.38
N THR A 100 -7.03 10.11 -11.10
CA THR A 100 -6.99 11.41 -10.37
C THR A 100 -7.33 11.27 -8.88
N LYS A 101 -7.96 10.17 -8.48
CA LYS A 101 -8.40 9.94 -7.09
C LYS A 101 -7.38 9.19 -6.21
N GLY A 102 -6.26 8.76 -6.79
CA GLY A 102 -5.22 8.00 -6.09
C GLY A 102 -3.82 8.37 -6.57
N THR A 103 -2.85 7.56 -6.17
CA THR A 103 -1.44 7.73 -6.58
C THR A 103 -1.09 6.75 -7.69
N ASN A 104 -0.54 7.26 -8.79
CA ASN A 104 -0.05 6.47 -9.90
C ASN A 104 1.43 6.15 -9.66
N ILE A 105 1.84 4.90 -9.79
CA ILE A 105 3.25 4.51 -9.58
C ILE A 105 3.91 4.35 -10.94
N LEU A 106 5.02 5.07 -11.14
CA LEU A 106 5.85 4.99 -12.33
C LEU A 106 7.28 4.67 -11.93
N ARG A 107 7.96 3.85 -12.73
CA ARG A 107 9.37 3.52 -12.58
C ARG A 107 10.17 4.30 -13.61
N LEU A 108 11.18 5.03 -13.16
CA LEU A 108 12.15 5.68 -14.02
C LEU A 108 13.25 4.66 -14.36
N GLN A 109 13.61 4.60 -15.64
CA GLN A 109 14.69 3.77 -16.18
C GLN A 109 15.75 4.68 -16.78
N ASP A 110 17.01 4.46 -16.42
CA ASP A 110 18.18 5.20 -16.90
C ASP A 110 19.14 4.32 -17.73
N GLY A 111 18.73 3.09 -18.06
CA GLY A 111 19.52 2.14 -18.86
C GLY A 111 20.43 1.22 -18.05
N GLU A 112 20.51 1.38 -16.72
CA GLU A 112 21.30 0.53 -15.84
C GLU A 112 20.48 -0.57 -15.13
N GLU A 113 21.14 -1.38 -14.28
CA GLU A 113 20.57 -2.54 -13.61
C GLU A 113 19.36 -2.19 -12.71
N PHE A 114 18.40 -3.12 -12.68
CA PHE A 114 17.10 -2.96 -12.03
C PHE A 114 17.17 -2.98 -10.50
N VAL A 115 16.54 -1.99 -9.85
CA VAL A 115 16.38 -1.94 -8.40
C VAL A 115 15.02 -2.49 -7.93
N ARG A 116 15.07 -3.39 -6.95
CA ARG A 116 13.89 -4.08 -6.39
C ARG A 116 13.29 -3.39 -5.16
N THR A 117 14.10 -2.63 -4.42
CA THR A 117 13.71 -2.02 -3.14
C THR A 117 13.96 -0.52 -3.18
N TYR A 118 12.95 0.24 -2.80
CA TYR A 118 12.95 1.69 -2.79
C TYR A 118 12.81 2.19 -1.35
N GLU A 119 13.76 3.01 -0.93
CA GLU A 119 13.74 3.65 0.37
C GLU A 119 12.56 4.62 0.49
N ASN A 120 11.94 4.65 1.68
CA ASN A 120 10.85 5.56 2.02
C ASN A 120 9.65 5.50 1.05
N MET A 121 9.45 4.38 0.36
CA MET A 121 8.39 4.17 -0.63
C MET A 121 6.99 4.32 -0.04
N TRP A 122 6.78 3.85 1.19
CA TRP A 122 5.47 3.87 1.84
C TRP A 122 5.45 4.85 2.99
N ASP A 123 4.49 5.78 2.96
CA ASP A 123 4.16 6.63 4.11
C ASP A 123 3.11 5.93 4.98
N LEU A 124 3.56 5.47 6.14
CA LEU A 124 2.79 4.74 7.14
C LEU A 124 2.46 5.62 8.35
N THR A 125 2.56 6.95 8.24
CA THR A 125 2.26 7.88 9.34
C THR A 125 0.88 7.56 9.92
N PRO A 126 0.81 7.07 11.18
CA PRO A 126 -0.46 6.73 11.77
C PRO A 126 -1.28 8.01 12.01
N PRO A 127 -2.62 7.93 11.99
CA PRO A 127 -3.45 9.02 12.49
C PRO A 127 -3.09 9.33 13.95
N THR A 128 -2.96 10.61 14.30
CA THR A 128 -2.33 11.15 15.52
C THR A 128 -2.96 10.76 16.87
N GLU A 129 -3.98 9.90 16.89
CA GLU A 129 -4.77 9.57 18.10
C GLU A 129 -4.55 8.13 18.60
N LEU A 130 -3.67 7.33 17.98
CA LEU A 130 -3.79 5.87 18.03
C LEU A 130 -2.56 5.10 18.56
N LEU A 131 -1.53 5.79 19.07
CA LEU A 131 -0.31 5.18 19.65
C LEU A 131 -0.39 5.04 21.18
N GLN A 132 -1.42 4.38 21.70
CA GLN A 132 -1.48 4.02 23.13
C GLN A 132 -1.60 2.51 23.29
N GLU A 133 -0.44 1.94 23.69
CA GLU A 133 -0.14 0.67 24.35
C GLU A 133 -0.78 -0.62 23.85
N LEU A 134 0.09 -1.59 23.60
CA LEU A 134 -0.26 -3.00 23.42
C LEU A 134 -0.93 -3.53 24.69
N PRO A 135 -1.93 -4.43 24.58
CA PRO A 135 -2.46 -5.11 25.75
C PRO A 135 -1.33 -5.77 26.54
N ALA A 136 -1.37 -5.66 27.87
CA ALA A 136 -0.31 -6.15 28.77
C ALA A 136 -0.08 -7.69 28.69
N GLU A 137 -0.92 -8.42 27.96
CA GLU A 137 -0.90 -9.88 27.82
C GLU A 137 -0.94 -10.34 26.34
N TYR A 138 -0.27 -9.61 25.44
CA TYR A 138 -0.15 -10.05 24.04
C TYR A 138 0.90 -11.16 23.92
N SER A 139 0.47 -12.37 23.57
CA SER A 139 1.33 -13.56 23.47
C SER A 139 1.70 -13.90 22.02
N THR A 140 2.68 -14.78 21.85
CA THR A 140 3.06 -15.36 20.54
C THR A 140 1.88 -16.00 19.83
N GLU A 141 1.03 -16.73 20.56
CA GLU A 141 -0.17 -17.36 20.02
C GLU A 141 -1.19 -16.32 19.53
N SER A 142 -1.38 -15.24 20.30
CA SER A 142 -2.24 -14.12 19.90
C SER A 142 -1.72 -13.43 18.63
N ALA A 143 -0.40 -13.25 18.53
CA ALA A 143 0.22 -12.70 17.34
C ALA A 143 0.02 -13.58 16.10
N LEU A 144 0.23 -14.90 16.23
CA LEU A 144 -0.05 -15.83 15.14
C LEU A 144 -1.54 -15.85 14.76
N ALA A 145 -2.44 -15.79 15.74
CA ALA A 145 -3.88 -15.72 15.51
C ALA A 145 -4.26 -14.47 14.71
N ASP A 146 -3.71 -13.29 15.04
CA ASP A 146 -3.95 -12.05 14.30
C ASP A 146 -3.51 -12.13 12.82
N LEU A 147 -2.36 -12.77 12.54
CA LEU A 147 -1.91 -12.99 11.16
C LEU A 147 -2.81 -13.98 10.39
N VAL A 148 -3.29 -15.02 11.08
CA VAL A 148 -4.22 -16.00 10.52
C VAL A 148 -5.59 -15.38 10.28
N ASP A 149 -6.08 -14.53 11.18
CA ASP A 149 -7.35 -13.82 11.04
C ASP A 149 -7.36 -12.89 9.81
N ASN A 150 -6.25 -12.17 9.59
CA ASN A 150 -6.06 -11.39 8.36
C ASN A 150 -6.12 -12.27 7.11
N SER A 151 -5.49 -13.44 7.16
CA SER A 151 -5.47 -14.41 6.07
C SER A 151 -6.86 -15.01 5.80
N LEU A 152 -7.58 -15.41 6.85
CA LEU A 152 -8.96 -15.91 6.76
C LEU A 152 -9.89 -14.86 6.14
N GLN A 153 -9.72 -13.61 6.55
CA GLN A 153 -10.49 -12.50 6.03
C GLN A 153 -10.20 -12.23 4.55
N ALA A 154 -8.94 -12.32 4.12
CA ALA A 154 -8.57 -12.22 2.71
C ALA A 154 -9.17 -13.37 1.88
N LEU A 155 -9.07 -14.60 2.39
CA LEU A 155 -9.62 -15.81 1.76
C LEU A 155 -11.13 -15.84 1.67
N TRP A 156 -11.84 -15.14 2.55
CA TRP A 156 -13.29 -15.11 2.52
C TRP A 156 -13.84 -14.47 1.25
N SER A 157 -13.12 -13.50 0.69
CA SER A 157 -13.48 -12.84 -0.56
C SER A 157 -13.29 -13.71 -1.81
N ASN A 158 -12.62 -14.87 -1.68
CA ASN A 158 -12.38 -15.77 -2.80
C ASN A 158 -13.66 -16.51 -3.22
N GLY A 159 -13.77 -16.74 -4.53
CA GLY A 159 -14.84 -17.50 -5.15
C GLY A 159 -14.86 -18.96 -4.72
N SER A 160 -15.99 -19.64 -4.93
CA SER A 160 -16.18 -21.05 -4.54
C SER A 160 -15.27 -22.05 -5.25
N LYS A 161 -14.70 -21.66 -6.40
CA LYS A 161 -13.78 -22.47 -7.21
C LYS A 161 -12.31 -22.13 -6.98
N GLU A 162 -12.02 -21.13 -6.15
CA GLU A 162 -10.68 -20.64 -5.91
C GLU A 162 -10.06 -21.37 -4.72
N ILE A 163 -8.75 -21.61 -4.80
CA ILE A 163 -8.05 -22.29 -3.72
C ILE A 163 -8.01 -21.37 -2.51
N LYS A 164 -8.42 -21.91 -1.36
CA LYS A 164 -8.33 -21.24 -0.06
C LYS A 164 -7.26 -21.93 0.77
N LEU A 165 -6.06 -21.38 0.74
CA LEU A 165 -4.89 -21.92 1.42
C LEU A 165 -4.33 -20.86 2.37
N ILE A 166 -4.04 -21.29 3.61
CA ILE A 166 -3.13 -20.62 4.52
C ILE A 166 -2.00 -21.61 4.78
N ARG A 167 -0.76 -21.23 4.50
CA ARG A 167 0.44 -22.00 4.80
C ARG A 167 1.26 -21.21 5.82
N ILE A 168 1.56 -21.85 6.94
CA ILE A 168 2.46 -21.31 7.95
C ILE A 168 3.72 -22.15 7.94
N THR A 169 4.86 -21.53 7.68
CA THR A 169 6.17 -22.17 7.71
C THR A 169 6.96 -21.56 8.85
N VAL A 170 7.49 -22.39 9.74
CA VAL A 170 8.38 -21.95 10.81
C VAL A 170 9.72 -22.61 10.56
N ASP A 171 10.74 -21.78 10.38
CA ASP A 171 12.13 -22.22 10.43
C ASP A 171 12.85 -21.50 11.59
N GLY A 172 14.12 -21.83 11.83
CA GLY A 172 14.87 -21.29 12.96
C GLY A 172 15.10 -19.77 12.92
N GLU A 173 14.88 -19.13 11.77
CA GLU A 173 15.18 -17.71 11.55
C GLU A 173 13.92 -16.88 11.21
N LYS A 174 12.84 -17.50 10.73
CA LYS A 174 11.63 -16.80 10.29
C LYS A 174 10.34 -17.60 10.44
N ILE A 175 9.25 -16.85 10.54
CA ILE A 175 7.88 -17.35 10.46
C ILE A 175 7.28 -16.77 9.18
N VAL A 176 6.83 -17.63 8.26
CA VAL A 176 6.21 -17.21 7.01
C VAL A 176 4.74 -17.61 7.02
N VAL A 177 3.84 -16.62 6.94
CA VAL A 177 2.41 -16.82 6.75
C VAL A 177 2.05 -16.45 5.31
N PHE A 178 1.67 -17.44 4.52
CA PHE A 178 1.24 -17.27 3.13
C PHE A 178 -0.24 -17.59 3.01
N ASP A 179 -1.01 -16.70 2.38
CA ASP A 179 -2.39 -16.95 2.03
C ASP A 179 -2.65 -16.70 0.55
N THR A 180 -3.64 -17.42 0.02
CA THR A 180 -4.09 -17.26 -1.36
C THR A 180 -5.30 -16.32 -1.49
N GLY A 181 -5.45 -15.35 -0.60
CA GLY A 181 -6.57 -14.41 -0.60
C GLY A 181 -6.52 -13.41 -1.75
N ARG A 182 -7.35 -12.37 -1.68
CA ARG A 182 -7.42 -11.31 -2.70
C ARG A 182 -6.11 -10.53 -2.90
N GLY A 183 -5.20 -10.56 -1.93
CA GLY A 183 -3.96 -9.79 -1.94
C GLY A 183 -4.16 -8.28 -1.77
N MET A 184 -3.06 -7.56 -1.91
CA MET A 184 -2.92 -6.12 -1.78
C MET A 184 -1.99 -5.59 -2.87
N ASP A 185 -2.13 -4.32 -3.22
CA ASP A 185 -1.34 -3.64 -4.25
C ASP A 185 -1.11 -2.16 -3.90
N GLY A 186 -0.72 -1.33 -4.88
CA GLY A 186 -0.56 0.10 -4.71
C GLY A 186 -1.84 0.94 -4.86
N SER A 187 -3.00 0.31 -5.06
CA SER A 187 -4.29 1.02 -5.22
C SER A 187 -4.86 1.50 -3.90
N GLU A 188 -5.71 2.53 -3.91
CA GLU A 188 -6.37 3.03 -2.70
C GLU A 188 -7.24 1.97 -2.00
N ASP A 189 -7.95 1.14 -2.78
CA ASP A 189 -8.93 0.19 -2.22
C ASP A 189 -8.27 -1.04 -1.59
N ASN A 190 -7.16 -1.52 -2.16
CA ASN A 190 -6.43 -2.70 -1.70
C ASN A 190 -4.99 -2.38 -1.28
N SER A 191 -4.74 -1.18 -0.78
CA SER A 191 -3.39 -0.69 -0.52
C SER A 191 -2.61 -1.55 0.49
N ILE A 192 -1.41 -1.98 0.10
CA ILE A 192 -0.42 -2.57 1.02
C ILE A 192 0.04 -1.55 2.08
N SER A 193 0.06 -0.25 1.77
CA SER A 193 0.41 0.77 2.78
C SER A 193 -0.62 0.82 3.90
N LYS A 194 -1.92 0.63 3.58
CA LYS A 194 -2.97 0.58 4.61
C LYS A 194 -2.79 -0.59 5.58
N TRP A 195 -2.22 -1.72 5.14
CA TRP A 195 -1.88 -2.82 6.04
C TRP A 195 -0.75 -2.43 7.01
N GLY A 196 0.25 -1.68 6.53
CA GLY A 196 1.39 -1.23 7.34
C GLY A 196 1.08 -0.01 8.23
N THR A 197 0.05 0.77 7.92
CA THR A 197 -0.33 1.94 8.71
C THR A 197 -1.14 1.49 9.93
N MET A 198 -0.55 1.62 11.12
CA MET A 198 -1.24 1.33 12.38
C MET A 198 -2.54 2.13 12.51
N GLY A 199 -3.62 1.45 12.89
CA GLY A 199 -4.95 2.05 13.06
C GLY A 199 -5.72 2.22 11.74
N SER A 200 -5.14 1.84 10.60
CA SER A 200 -5.81 1.86 9.30
C SER A 200 -6.51 0.52 9.05
N SER A 201 -7.84 0.55 8.92
CA SER A 201 -8.60 -0.64 8.52
C SER A 201 -9.74 -0.27 7.58
N ASN A 202 -9.74 -0.92 6.41
CA ASN A 202 -10.86 -0.90 5.47
C ASN A 202 -12.13 -1.54 6.06
N HIS A 203 -12.03 -2.28 7.16
CA HIS A 203 -13.13 -3.03 7.74
C HIS A 203 -13.76 -2.38 8.97
N ARG A 204 -13.24 -1.23 9.40
CA ARG A 204 -13.85 -0.41 10.45
C ARG A 204 -15.31 -0.07 10.15
N VAL A 205 -15.64 0.16 8.87
CA VAL A 205 -17.00 0.44 8.41
C VAL A 205 -17.93 -0.77 8.47
N PHE A 206 -17.39 -2.00 8.43
CA PHE A 206 -18.14 -3.25 8.50
C PHE A 206 -18.30 -3.77 9.94
N ARG A 207 -17.82 -3.04 10.95
CA ARG A 207 -17.94 -3.43 12.37
C ARG A 207 -19.36 -3.83 12.77
N LYS A 208 -20.38 -3.12 12.26
CA LYS A 208 -21.79 -3.45 12.54
C LYS A 208 -22.25 -4.76 11.88
N GLN A 209 -21.62 -5.20 10.80
CA GLN A 209 -21.95 -6.45 10.10
C GLN A 209 -21.34 -7.68 10.80
N GLY A 210 -20.30 -7.49 11.61
CA GLY A 210 -19.78 -8.53 12.49
C GLY A 210 -20.55 -8.70 13.81
N ILE A 211 -21.53 -7.83 14.10
CA ILE A 211 -22.31 -7.87 15.34
C ILE A 211 -23.70 -8.44 15.05
N GLY A 212 -24.02 -9.57 15.68
CA GLY A 212 -25.29 -10.27 15.48
C GLY A 212 -25.30 -11.18 14.24
N GLY A 213 -26.28 -12.06 14.16
CA GLY A 213 -26.39 -13.07 13.12
C GLY A 213 -27.12 -14.32 13.61
N LYS A 214 -27.27 -15.32 12.75
CA LYS A 214 -27.67 -16.66 13.19
C LYS A 214 -26.40 -17.43 13.55
N ALA A 215 -26.42 -18.14 14.67
CA ALA A 215 -25.33 -19.05 15.04
C ALA A 215 -24.95 -19.93 13.83
N PRO A 216 -23.65 -20.17 13.56
CA PRO A 216 -22.52 -20.05 14.49
C PRO A 216 -21.73 -18.73 14.48
N TYR A 217 -22.26 -17.62 13.93
CA TYR A 217 -21.58 -16.30 13.92
C TYR A 217 -20.19 -16.29 13.24
N LEU A 218 -19.96 -17.19 12.29
CA LEU A 218 -18.71 -17.32 11.54
C LEU A 218 -18.64 -16.31 10.39
N LEU A 219 -18.61 -15.02 10.72
CA LEU A 219 -18.37 -13.95 9.76
C LEU A 219 -16.92 -13.46 9.88
N PRO A 220 -16.21 -13.25 8.77
CA PRO A 220 -14.77 -13.01 8.74
C PRO A 220 -14.39 -11.55 9.06
N PHE A 221 -15.05 -10.93 10.03
CA PHE A 221 -14.85 -9.52 10.37
C PHE A 221 -13.90 -9.38 11.57
N PHE A 222 -12.69 -9.94 11.44
CA PHE A 222 -11.72 -10.02 12.53
C PHE A 222 -10.87 -8.74 12.63
N GLY A 223 -10.39 -8.22 11.50
CA GLY A 223 -9.52 -7.04 11.40
C GLY A 223 -10.21 -5.68 11.60
N MET A 224 -10.85 -5.46 12.73
CA MET A 224 -11.68 -4.26 12.99
C MET A 224 -10.88 -2.97 13.20
N PHE A 225 -9.68 -3.06 13.78
CA PHE A 225 -8.96 -1.91 14.31
C PHE A 225 -7.69 -1.53 13.53
N GLY A 226 -7.19 -2.40 12.63
CA GLY A 226 -6.01 -2.08 11.82
C GLY A 226 -4.68 -2.12 12.59
N TYR A 227 -4.62 -2.91 13.66
CA TYR A 227 -3.40 -3.09 14.46
C TYR A 227 -2.78 -4.48 14.30
N GLY A 228 -3.61 -5.52 14.15
CA GLY A 228 -3.21 -6.92 14.25
C GLY A 228 -2.00 -7.28 13.39
N GLY A 229 -2.00 -6.95 12.09
CA GLY A 229 -0.88 -7.28 11.20
C GLY A 229 0.46 -6.67 11.65
N THR A 230 0.49 -5.34 11.83
CA THR A 230 1.68 -4.61 12.31
C THR A 230 2.14 -5.06 13.69
N ILE A 231 1.24 -5.17 14.65
CA ILE A 231 1.57 -5.52 16.04
C ILE A 231 2.05 -6.96 16.15
N ALA A 232 1.34 -7.91 15.52
CA ALA A 232 1.73 -9.30 15.50
C ALA A 232 3.14 -9.47 14.93
N SER A 233 3.41 -8.80 13.80
CA SER A 233 4.71 -8.87 13.15
C SER A 233 5.84 -8.35 14.05
N MET A 234 5.60 -7.25 14.78
CA MET A 234 6.59 -6.67 15.71
C MET A 234 6.72 -7.45 17.04
N HIS A 235 5.75 -8.29 17.37
CA HIS A 235 5.80 -9.18 18.51
C HIS A 235 6.60 -10.45 18.18
N LEU A 236 6.37 -11.03 17.00
CA LEU A 236 7.03 -12.25 16.55
C LEU A 236 8.48 -12.04 16.12
N GLY A 237 8.83 -10.83 15.68
CA GLY A 237 10.17 -10.52 15.18
C GLY A 237 10.53 -9.04 15.24
N ARG A 238 11.80 -8.75 14.89
CA ARG A 238 12.33 -7.38 14.81
C ARG A 238 12.09 -6.74 13.44
N THR A 239 11.91 -7.56 12.41
CA THR A 239 11.68 -7.15 11.04
C THR A 239 10.50 -7.91 10.47
N ALA A 240 9.72 -7.26 9.62
CA ALA A 240 8.67 -7.93 8.86
C ALA A 240 8.73 -7.52 7.40
N VAL A 241 8.51 -8.47 6.49
CA VAL A 241 8.44 -8.22 5.05
C VAL A 241 7.12 -8.76 4.54
N VAL A 242 6.26 -7.86 4.07
CA VAL A 242 5.03 -8.25 3.40
C VAL A 242 5.24 -8.18 1.91
N SER A 243 4.97 -9.28 1.22
CA SER A 243 4.85 -9.35 -0.24
C SER A 243 3.40 -9.66 -0.59
N SER A 244 2.77 -8.87 -1.45
CA SER A 244 1.37 -9.09 -1.79
C SER A 244 1.08 -8.72 -3.23
N LYS A 245 0.07 -9.39 -3.79
CA LYS A 245 -0.34 -9.22 -5.18
C LYS A 245 -1.84 -9.47 -5.33
N THR A 246 -2.54 -8.53 -5.95
CA THR A 246 -3.92 -8.68 -6.42
C THR A 246 -4.00 -9.42 -7.76
N LYS A 247 -5.19 -9.90 -8.13
CA LYS A 247 -5.40 -10.60 -9.41
C LYS A 247 -5.19 -9.66 -10.60
N GLU A 248 -5.58 -8.41 -10.40
CA GLU A 248 -5.53 -7.32 -11.37
C GLU A 248 -4.11 -6.80 -11.56
N SER A 249 -3.31 -6.78 -10.48
CA SER A 249 -1.90 -6.39 -10.56
C SER A 249 -1.07 -7.43 -11.32
N ARG A 250 -0.14 -7.00 -12.16
CA ARG A 250 0.91 -7.86 -12.72
C ARG A 250 2.10 -8.03 -11.79
N LYS A 251 2.30 -7.07 -10.88
CA LYS A 251 3.47 -6.97 -10.00
C LYS A 251 3.13 -7.35 -8.57
N VAL A 252 4.15 -7.81 -7.86
CA VAL A 252 4.14 -7.99 -6.41
C VAL A 252 4.63 -6.71 -5.76
N PHE A 253 3.87 -6.22 -4.80
CA PHE A 253 4.24 -5.09 -3.96
C PHE A 253 4.86 -5.61 -2.68
N THR A 254 5.93 -4.97 -2.23
CA THR A 254 6.56 -5.28 -0.96
C THR A 254 6.56 -4.09 -0.01
N LEU A 255 6.42 -4.37 1.28
CA LEU A 255 6.48 -3.41 2.38
C LEU A 255 7.34 -4.00 3.48
N HIS A 256 8.34 -3.23 3.94
CA HIS A 256 9.29 -3.68 4.94
C HIS A 256 9.04 -2.91 6.24
N LEU A 257 8.96 -3.58 7.37
CA LEU A 257 8.88 -2.97 8.69
C LEU A 257 10.11 -3.35 9.51
N SER A 258 10.65 -2.39 10.24
CA SER A 258 11.67 -2.62 11.27
C SER A 258 11.18 -2.02 12.57
N ARG A 259 11.23 -2.82 13.64
CA ARG A 259 10.83 -2.42 14.99
C ARG A 259 11.68 -1.24 15.48
N GLU A 260 12.98 -1.28 15.22
CA GLU A 260 13.92 -0.23 15.61
C GLU A 260 13.60 1.08 14.90
N ALA A 261 13.39 1.04 13.58
CA ALA A 261 13.04 2.22 12.80
C ALA A 261 11.71 2.86 13.26
N LEU A 262 10.76 2.04 13.70
CA LEU A 262 9.49 2.51 14.29
C LEU A 262 9.70 3.18 15.66
N LEU A 263 10.50 2.56 16.54
CA LEU A 263 10.78 3.07 17.87
C LEU A 263 11.60 4.37 17.82
N GLU A 264 12.61 4.47 16.97
CA GLU A 264 13.44 5.68 16.82
C GLU A 264 12.63 6.87 16.29
N LYS A 265 11.77 6.65 15.27
CA LYS A 265 10.95 7.70 14.65
C LYS A 265 9.76 8.16 15.51
N SER A 266 9.33 7.35 16.49
CA SER A 266 8.23 7.69 17.41
C SER A 266 8.50 8.91 18.31
N SER A 267 9.78 9.27 18.50
CA SER A 267 10.23 10.39 19.34
C SER A 267 10.06 11.77 18.70
N SER A 268 9.65 11.85 17.42
CA SER A 268 9.57 13.09 16.66
C SER A 268 8.23 13.18 15.91
N LYS A 269 7.70 14.40 15.71
CA LYS A 269 6.48 14.68 14.93
C LYS A 269 6.64 14.40 13.41
N LEU A 270 7.45 13.42 13.03
CA LEU A 270 7.90 13.16 11.67
C LEU A 270 7.06 12.06 11.01
N SER A 271 6.86 12.21 9.70
CA SER A 271 6.20 11.22 8.85
C SER A 271 6.89 9.85 8.94
N TRP A 272 6.13 8.78 9.16
CA TRP A 272 6.67 7.42 9.23
C TRP A 272 6.78 6.82 7.85
N LYS A 273 7.91 7.04 7.18
CA LYS A 273 8.20 6.39 5.91
C LYS A 273 9.00 5.10 6.09
N THR A 274 8.66 4.08 5.32
CA THR A 274 9.38 2.80 5.30
C THR A 274 9.73 2.34 3.88
N ALA A 275 10.68 1.42 3.79
CA ALA A 275 11.09 0.82 2.53
C ALA A 275 10.02 -0.14 1.97
N GLY A 276 10.03 -0.29 0.66
CA GLY A 276 9.14 -1.20 -0.05
C GLY A 276 9.67 -1.51 -1.44
N GLY A 277 8.87 -2.17 -2.26
CA GLY A 277 9.30 -2.60 -3.58
C GLY A 277 8.16 -2.92 -4.52
N VAL A 278 8.50 -2.99 -5.80
CA VAL A 278 7.65 -3.52 -6.86
C VAL A 278 8.50 -4.46 -7.69
N ARG A 279 8.07 -5.72 -7.81
CA ARG A 279 8.82 -6.76 -8.52
C ARG A 279 7.89 -7.73 -9.24
N ASP A 280 8.45 -8.54 -10.13
CA ASP A 280 7.74 -9.69 -10.68
C ASP A 280 7.54 -10.78 -9.60
N PRO A 281 6.45 -11.58 -9.72
CA PRO A 281 6.21 -12.70 -8.82
C PRO A 281 7.26 -13.80 -9.02
N SER A 282 7.64 -14.47 -7.94
CA SER A 282 8.52 -15.63 -8.01
C SER A 282 7.78 -16.86 -8.53
N GLU A 283 8.51 -17.86 -9.03
CA GLU A 283 7.93 -19.14 -9.47
C GLU A 283 7.17 -19.84 -8.33
N GLU A 284 7.70 -19.77 -7.11
CA GLU A 284 7.05 -20.34 -5.92
C GLU A 284 5.73 -19.63 -5.60
N GLU A 285 5.71 -18.29 -5.61
CA GLU A 285 4.50 -17.50 -5.37
C GLU A 285 3.42 -17.85 -6.41
N LEU A 286 3.80 -18.00 -7.68
CA LEU A 286 2.89 -18.39 -8.76
C LEU A 286 2.39 -19.83 -8.61
N ALA A 287 3.24 -20.76 -8.20
CA ALA A 287 2.87 -22.15 -7.98
C ALA A 287 1.88 -22.30 -6.83
N LEU A 288 2.03 -21.51 -5.75
CA LEU A 288 1.14 -21.53 -4.59
C LEU A 288 -0.16 -20.74 -4.81
N SER A 289 -0.18 -19.79 -5.75
CA SER A 289 -1.33 -18.93 -6.05
C SER A 289 -1.81 -19.06 -7.51
N PRO A 290 -2.46 -20.18 -7.89
CA PRO A 290 -2.85 -20.43 -9.28
C PRO A 290 -3.86 -19.40 -9.83
N HIS A 291 -4.68 -18.79 -8.96
CA HIS A 291 -5.58 -17.69 -9.31
C HIS A 291 -4.92 -16.31 -9.26
N ARG A 292 -3.58 -16.25 -9.14
CA ARG A 292 -2.72 -15.07 -9.31
C ARG A 292 -2.90 -13.98 -8.26
N SER A 293 -3.39 -14.30 -7.07
CA SER A 293 -3.39 -13.38 -5.92
C SER A 293 -2.95 -14.08 -4.65
N PHE A 294 -2.21 -13.35 -3.82
CA PHE A 294 -1.68 -13.84 -2.55
C PHE A 294 -1.24 -12.71 -1.63
N THR A 295 -1.05 -13.05 -0.37
CA THR A 295 -0.22 -12.28 0.56
C THR A 295 0.75 -13.23 1.26
N GLN A 296 1.99 -12.79 1.41
CA GLN A 296 3.04 -13.46 2.16
C GLN A 296 3.59 -12.48 3.20
N GLN A 297 3.59 -12.90 4.45
CA GLN A 297 4.12 -12.15 5.59
C GLN A 297 5.30 -12.95 6.13
N PHE A 298 6.47 -12.33 6.15
CA PHE A 298 7.73 -12.80 6.75
C PHE A 298 7.99 -11.99 8.01
#